data_AF-A0A2K3MPZ9-F1
#
_entry.id   AF-A0A2K3MPZ9-F1
#
_cell.length_a   1.000
_cell.length_b   1.000
_cell.length_c   1.000
_cell.angle_alpha   90.00
_cell.angle_beta   90.00
_cell.angle_gamma   90.00
#
_symmetry.space_group_name_H-M   'P 1'
#
loop_
_entity.id
_entity.type
_entity.pdbx_description
1 polymer ?
#
loop_
_entity_poly.entity_id
_entity_poly.type
_entity_poly.pdbx_seq_one_letter_code
_entity_poly.pdbx_strand_id
1 'polypeptide(L)'
;MENCSRTGVHDFTMASRKAEEATWRRYEATQWLENQVGPLGISNQPTERELVSCLRNGLILCKAINKIHPGAVPKVVDNQVPLQSLTWDSQPLPAYQYFENVRNFLDAAAELKVQAFEASDLERESVENGSAGKIVDCILSLKGFHESKQMGNQSGSKHVKSPLVLQSISRLQQRATTALPSDACRRLDLSATSEKKPPAENNSQKREGSISQPYSYLYLI
;
A
#
# COMPACT_ATOMS: atom_id res chain seq x y z
N MET A 1 23.72 -36.26 -13.11
CA MET A 1 23.64 -35.65 -11.77
C MET A 1 23.11 -34.24 -11.94
N GLU A 2 21.84 -34.09 -12.34
CA GLU A 2 21.25 -32.80 -12.70
C GLU A 2 19.81 -32.69 -12.19
N ASN A 3 19.61 -31.81 -11.20
CA ASN A 3 18.31 -31.20 -10.88
C ASN A 3 18.48 -29.90 -10.05
N CYS A 4 19.60 -29.20 -10.24
CA CYS A 4 19.92 -27.98 -9.48
C CYS A 4 19.38 -26.70 -10.16
N SER A 5 19.37 -26.65 -11.50
CA SER A 5 19.17 -25.41 -12.26
C SER A 5 17.73 -24.88 -12.30
N ARG A 6 16.71 -25.73 -12.07
CA ARG A 6 15.30 -25.35 -12.23
C ARG A 6 14.73 -24.62 -11.00
N THR A 7 15.30 -24.83 -9.82
CA THR A 7 14.82 -24.23 -8.57
C THR A 7 15.27 -22.77 -8.44
N GLY A 8 16.53 -22.47 -8.76
CA GLY A 8 17.10 -21.12 -8.59
C GLY A 8 16.47 -20.03 -9.47
N VAL A 9 16.07 -20.35 -10.71
CA VAL A 9 15.40 -19.37 -11.60
C VAL A 9 13.99 -19.02 -11.10
N HIS A 10 13.26 -20.01 -10.60
CA HIS A 10 11.94 -19.78 -9.99
C HIS A 10 12.06 -18.96 -8.70
N ASP A 11 13.02 -19.29 -7.84
CA ASP A 11 13.24 -18.58 -6.58
C ASP A 11 13.69 -17.12 -6.82
N PHE A 12 14.58 -16.88 -7.79
CA PHE A 12 14.94 -15.52 -8.23
C PHE A 12 13.71 -14.73 -8.73
N THR A 13 12.83 -15.37 -9.51
CA THR A 13 11.60 -14.73 -10.00
C THR A 13 10.67 -14.35 -8.85
N MET A 14 10.53 -15.21 -7.83
CA MET A 14 9.73 -14.94 -6.65
C MET A 14 10.35 -13.87 -5.75
N ALA A 15 11.67 -13.89 -5.56
CA ALA A 15 12.40 -12.88 -4.81
C ALA A 15 12.30 -11.49 -5.47
N SER A 16 12.48 -11.41 -6.79
CA SER A 16 12.32 -10.17 -7.57
C SER A 16 10.90 -9.61 -7.43
N ARG A 17 9.87 -10.44 -7.60
CA ARG A 17 8.47 -10.03 -7.45
C ARG A 17 8.15 -9.56 -6.03
N LYS A 18 8.69 -10.24 -5.00
CA LYS A 18 8.52 -9.85 -3.59
C LYS A 18 9.22 -8.51 -3.29
N ALA A 19 10.39 -8.25 -3.87
CA ALA A 19 11.10 -6.99 -3.72
C ALA A 19 10.37 -5.82 -4.42
N GLU A 20 9.80 -6.08 -5.60
CA GLU A 20 8.94 -5.12 -6.32
C GLU A 20 7.67 -4.80 -5.51
N GLU A 21 6.97 -5.82 -5.01
CA GLU A 21 5.77 -5.66 -4.16
C GLU A 21 6.07 -4.89 -2.87
N ALA A 22 7.17 -5.20 -2.17
CA ALA A 22 7.60 -4.46 -0.99
C ALA A 22 7.93 -2.99 -1.32
N THR A 23 8.50 -2.73 -2.49
CA THR A 23 8.78 -1.37 -2.96
C THR A 23 7.50 -0.61 -3.32
N TRP A 24 6.53 -1.27 -3.95
CA TRP A 24 5.20 -0.72 -4.20
C TRP A 24 4.47 -0.39 -2.89
N ARG A 25 4.47 -1.30 -1.91
CA ARG A 25 3.84 -1.05 -0.60
C ARG A 25 4.50 0.11 0.16
N ARG A 26 5.84 0.28 0.09
CA ARG A 26 6.53 1.47 0.63
C ARG A 26 6.12 2.77 -0.09
N TYR A 27 6.04 2.76 -1.42
CA TYR A 27 5.55 3.89 -2.22
C TYR A 27 4.12 4.26 -1.79
N GLU A 28 3.22 3.28 -1.73
CA GLU A 28 1.81 3.47 -1.39
C GLU A 28 1.61 4.02 0.03
N ALA A 29 2.31 3.47 1.02
CA ALA A 29 2.30 3.94 2.40
C ALA A 29 2.81 5.39 2.51
N THR A 30 3.89 5.72 1.80
CA THR A 30 4.50 7.05 1.78
C THR A 30 3.56 8.08 1.17
N GLN A 31 3.03 7.81 -0.02
CA GLN A 31 2.07 8.68 -0.69
C GLN A 31 0.79 8.86 0.13
N TRP A 32 0.30 7.82 0.79
CA TRP A 32 -0.87 7.95 1.66
C TRP A 32 -0.61 8.86 2.87
N LEU A 33 0.56 8.74 3.51
CA LEU A 33 0.96 9.63 4.60
C LEU A 33 1.09 11.08 4.14
N GLU A 34 1.73 11.34 2.99
CA GLU A 34 1.83 12.70 2.41
C GLU A 34 0.45 13.35 2.21
N ASN A 35 -0.52 12.57 1.74
CA ASN A 35 -1.90 13.03 1.59
C ASN A 35 -2.59 13.34 2.94
N GLN A 36 -2.17 12.75 4.07
CA GLN A 36 -2.75 13.05 5.39
C GLN A 36 -2.07 14.24 6.09
N VAL A 37 -0.73 14.28 6.08
CA VAL A 37 0.06 15.20 6.93
C VAL A 37 0.86 16.25 6.18
N GLY A 38 0.90 16.20 4.84
CA GLY A 38 1.74 17.04 3.99
C GLY A 38 3.06 16.37 3.60
N PRO A 39 3.89 17.02 2.75
CA PRO A 39 5.10 16.43 2.20
C PRO A 39 6.06 15.92 3.27
N LEU A 40 6.58 14.70 3.10
CA LEU A 40 7.48 14.06 4.08
C LEU A 40 8.95 14.43 3.88
N GLY A 41 9.30 15.00 2.73
CA GLY A 41 10.68 15.39 2.39
C GLY A 41 11.60 14.19 2.10
N ILE A 42 11.04 13.04 1.75
CA ILE A 42 11.75 11.83 1.32
C ILE A 42 11.45 11.52 -0.15
N SER A 43 12.23 10.62 -0.77
CA SER A 43 11.99 10.17 -2.15
C SER A 43 10.62 9.52 -2.31
N ASN A 44 10.00 9.66 -3.49
CA ASN A 44 8.78 8.93 -3.86
C ASN A 44 8.95 7.41 -3.74
N GLN A 45 10.14 6.89 -3.99
CA GLN A 45 10.48 5.47 -3.89
C GLN A 45 11.48 5.26 -2.74
N PRO A 46 11.06 5.37 -1.46
CA PRO A 46 11.98 5.34 -0.35
C PRO A 46 12.48 3.93 -0.07
N THR A 47 13.74 3.86 0.35
CA THR A 47 14.30 2.70 1.04
C THR A 47 13.64 2.49 2.39
N GLU A 48 13.81 1.31 2.97
CA GLU A 48 13.32 0.98 4.31
C GLU A 48 13.91 1.91 5.37
N ARG A 49 15.20 2.23 5.26
CA ARG A 49 15.89 3.17 6.16
C ARG A 49 15.31 4.58 6.08
N GLU A 50 15.08 5.12 4.88
CA GLU A 50 14.53 6.47 4.71
C GLU A 50 13.11 6.59 5.29
N LEU A 51 12.24 5.62 4.96
CA LEU A 51 10.87 5.58 5.48
C LEU A 51 10.87 5.48 7.01
N VAL A 52 11.63 4.55 7.59
CA VAL A 52 11.66 4.39 9.05
C VAL A 52 12.32 5.59 9.74
N SER A 53 13.37 6.18 9.16
CA SER A 53 13.99 7.41 9.69
C SER A 53 13.01 8.58 9.74
N CYS A 54 12.14 8.71 8.74
CA CYS A 54 11.09 9.72 8.72
C CYS A 54 10.07 9.50 9.86
N LEU A 55 9.71 8.24 10.13
CA LEU A 55 8.68 7.87 11.11
C LEU A 55 9.19 7.72 12.56
N ARG A 56 10.51 7.58 12.76
CA ARG A 56 11.16 7.23 14.03
C ARG A 56 10.83 8.13 15.22
N ASN A 57 10.46 9.39 14.97
CA ASN A 57 10.08 10.36 16.00
C ASN A 57 8.60 10.31 16.42
N GLY A 58 7.80 9.43 15.79
CA GLY A 58 6.36 9.26 16.00
C GLY A 58 5.47 10.38 15.46
N LEU A 59 6.02 11.55 15.08
CA LEU A 59 5.23 12.75 14.76
C LEU A 59 4.28 12.56 13.59
N ILE A 60 4.77 11.98 12.50
CA ILE A 60 3.98 11.73 11.29
C ILE A 60 2.86 10.72 11.58
N LEU A 61 3.15 9.70 12.38
CA LEU A 61 2.17 8.68 12.77
C LEU A 61 1.06 9.27 13.65
N CYS A 62 1.41 10.05 14.68
CA CYS A 62 0.44 10.77 15.50
C CYS A 62 -0.39 11.77 14.70
N LYS A 63 0.23 12.51 13.78
CA LYS A 63 -0.47 13.46 12.89
C LYS A 63 -1.42 12.73 11.94
N ALA A 64 -1.02 11.58 11.39
CA ALA A 64 -1.86 10.78 10.48
C ALA A 64 -3.06 10.14 11.19
N ILE A 65 -2.88 9.50 12.35
CA ILE A 65 -4.01 8.90 13.09
C ILE A 65 -5.02 9.97 13.55
N ASN A 66 -4.54 11.16 13.97
CA ASN A 66 -5.39 12.29 14.32
C ASN A 66 -6.19 12.89 13.14
N LYS A 67 -5.76 12.69 11.88
CA LYS A 67 -6.55 13.10 10.70
C LYS A 67 -7.79 12.21 10.51
N ILE A 68 -7.66 10.93 10.85
CA ILE A 68 -8.67 9.89 10.65
C ILE A 68 -9.60 9.78 11.85
N HIS A 69 -9.05 9.94 13.05
CA HIS A 69 -9.75 10.00 14.32
C HIS A 69 -9.26 11.22 15.12
N PRO A 70 -9.87 12.40 14.92
CA PRO A 70 -9.52 13.61 15.65
C PRO A 70 -9.59 13.39 17.17
N GLY A 71 -8.47 13.65 17.86
CA GLY A 71 -8.35 13.49 19.31
C GLY A 71 -7.79 12.14 19.78
N ALA A 72 -7.55 11.17 18.88
CA ALA A 72 -7.00 9.86 19.24
C ALA A 72 -5.61 9.95 19.91
N VAL A 73 -4.78 10.93 19.52
CA VAL A 73 -3.57 11.30 20.24
C VAL A 73 -3.72 12.74 20.76
N PRO A 74 -4.14 12.96 22.02
CA PRO A 74 -4.43 14.29 22.56
C PRO A 74 -3.20 15.21 22.68
N LYS A 75 -2.00 14.63 22.79
CA LYS A 75 -0.73 15.35 22.92
C LYS A 75 0.29 14.77 21.95
N VAL A 76 0.73 15.62 21.01
CA VAL A 76 1.79 15.34 20.05
C VAL A 76 2.95 16.27 20.38
N VAL A 77 4.10 15.71 20.73
CA VAL A 77 5.28 16.47 21.18
C VAL A 77 6.14 16.85 19.98
N ASP A 78 5.89 18.04 19.43
CA ASP A 78 6.56 18.58 18.24
C ASP A 78 7.76 19.46 18.63
N ASN A 79 8.93 18.83 18.74
CA ASN A 79 10.20 19.54 18.89
C ASN A 79 10.72 19.97 17.52
N GLN A 80 10.99 21.27 17.37
CA GLN A 80 11.50 21.89 16.14
C GLN A 80 12.96 21.55 15.80
N VAL A 81 13.41 20.32 16.08
CA VAL A 81 14.68 19.80 15.56
C VAL A 81 14.47 19.46 14.08
N PRO A 82 15.18 20.07 13.13
CA PRO A 82 14.98 19.78 11.72
C PRO A 82 15.22 18.30 11.42
N LEU A 83 14.29 17.64 10.72
CA LEU A 83 14.42 16.24 10.27
C LEU A 83 15.76 15.96 9.54
N GLN A 84 16.32 16.97 8.87
CA GLN A 84 17.60 16.90 8.16
C GLN A 84 18.85 16.97 9.06
N SER A 85 18.73 17.47 10.29
CA SER A 85 19.87 17.61 11.22
C SER A 85 20.18 16.32 11.99
N LEU A 86 19.27 15.34 11.97
CA LEU A 86 19.50 14.02 12.57
C LEU A 86 20.09 13.06 11.53
N THR A 87 21.41 13.18 11.31
CA THR A 87 22.16 12.09 10.65
C THR A 87 21.98 10.81 11.48
N TRP A 88 21.46 9.77 10.83
CA TRP A 88 21.06 8.48 11.42
C TRP A 88 22.15 7.82 12.30
N ASP A 89 23.41 8.17 12.08
CA ASP A 89 24.59 7.58 12.72
C ASP A 89 25.26 8.46 13.81
N SER A 90 24.87 9.74 14.01
CA SER A 90 25.77 10.72 14.68
C SER A 90 25.25 11.45 15.92
N GLN A 91 24.00 11.27 16.35
CA GLN A 91 23.46 12.03 17.49
C GLN A 91 22.65 11.12 18.44
N PRO A 92 22.97 11.06 19.74
CA PRO A 92 22.10 10.42 20.72
C PRO A 92 20.81 11.23 20.83
N LEU A 93 19.76 10.72 20.18
CA LEU A 93 18.40 11.24 20.17
C LEU A 93 17.98 11.74 21.57
N PRO A 94 17.40 12.94 21.71
CA PRO A 94 16.76 13.39 22.96
C PRO A 94 15.69 12.38 23.42
N ALA A 95 16.04 11.54 24.39
CA ALA A 95 15.61 10.12 24.40
C ALA A 95 14.21 9.81 24.94
N TYR A 96 13.38 10.80 25.30
CA TYR A 96 12.07 10.56 25.94
C TYR A 96 10.87 10.96 25.07
N GLN A 97 10.92 12.14 24.44
CA GLN A 97 9.73 12.77 23.86
C GLN A 97 9.30 12.13 22.52
N TYR A 98 10.24 11.57 21.77
CA TYR A 98 9.95 10.78 20.57
C TYR A 98 9.34 9.42 20.91
N PHE A 99 9.80 8.79 21.99
CA PHE A 99 9.22 7.55 22.50
C PHE A 99 7.78 7.76 22.99
N GLU A 100 7.49 8.91 23.61
CA GLU A 100 6.12 9.30 23.97
C GLU A 100 5.19 9.39 22.75
N ASN A 101 5.60 10.05 21.66
CA ASN A 101 4.81 10.08 20.42
C ASN A 101 4.54 8.67 19.88
N VAL A 102 5.59 7.84 19.77
CA VAL A 102 5.46 6.45 19.29
C VAL A 102 4.48 5.66 20.16
N ARG A 103 4.65 5.68 21.49
CA ARG A 103 3.74 5.00 22.42
C ARG A 103 2.30 5.49 22.27
N ASN A 104 2.09 6.81 22.28
CA ASN A 104 0.75 7.39 22.17
C ASN A 104 0.07 7.01 20.84
N PHE A 105 0.84 6.89 19.73
CA PHE A 105 0.33 6.34 18.47
C PHE A 105 -0.05 4.85 18.58
N LEU A 106 0.78 4.03 19.23
CA LEU A 106 0.51 2.59 19.39
C LEU A 106 -0.74 2.35 20.25
N ASP A 107 -0.91 3.10 21.33
CA ASP A 107 -2.12 3.07 22.17
C ASP A 107 -3.37 3.41 21.34
N ALA A 108 -3.32 4.50 20.57
CA ALA A 108 -4.41 4.93 19.69
C ALA A 108 -4.69 3.93 18.53
N ALA A 109 -3.66 3.28 17.99
CA ALA A 109 -3.82 2.26 16.96
C ALA A 109 -4.51 0.99 17.52
N ALA A 110 -4.19 0.62 18.76
CA ALA A 110 -4.84 -0.47 19.47
C ALA A 110 -6.32 -0.17 19.76
N GLU A 111 -6.68 1.06 20.15
CA GLU A 111 -8.08 1.49 20.29
C GLU A 111 -8.86 1.38 18.96
N LEU A 112 -8.22 1.75 17.84
CA LEU A 112 -8.78 1.59 16.49
C LEU A 112 -8.80 0.13 15.99
N LYS A 113 -8.22 -0.82 16.76
CA LYS A 113 -8.03 -2.23 16.37
C LYS A 113 -7.23 -2.40 15.08
N VAL A 114 -6.34 -1.46 14.79
CA VAL A 114 -5.38 -1.54 13.68
C VAL A 114 -4.19 -2.37 14.17
N GLN A 115 -3.73 -3.33 13.36
CA GLN A 115 -2.51 -4.07 13.67
C GLN A 115 -1.32 -3.12 13.67
N ALA A 116 -0.67 -2.98 14.82
CA ALA A 116 0.47 -2.10 15.01
C ALA A 116 1.80 -2.87 15.06
N PHE A 117 2.89 -2.13 14.87
CA PHE A 117 4.26 -2.57 15.09
C PHE A 117 4.68 -2.29 16.55
N GLU A 118 5.86 -2.74 17.00
CA GLU A 118 6.36 -2.46 18.36
C GLU A 118 7.37 -1.30 18.35
N ALA A 119 7.56 -0.57 19.45
CA ALA A 119 8.49 0.57 19.46
C ALA A 119 9.93 0.20 19.03
N SER A 120 10.35 -1.04 19.31
CA SER A 120 11.62 -1.64 18.87
C SER A 120 11.70 -1.87 17.34
N ASP A 121 10.58 -1.98 16.63
CA ASP A 121 10.57 -2.11 15.16
C ASP A 121 11.07 -0.85 14.45
N LEU A 122 11.03 0.32 15.10
CA LEU A 122 11.62 1.58 14.60
C LEU A 122 13.14 1.69 14.87
N GLU A 123 13.74 0.73 15.57
CA GLU A 123 15.17 0.73 15.87
C GLU A 123 16.00 0.21 14.69
N ARG A 124 17.20 0.77 14.52
CA ARG A 124 18.08 0.50 13.35
C ARG A 124 18.33 -1.00 13.13
N GLU A 125 18.60 -1.73 14.21
CA GLU A 125 18.87 -3.17 14.15
C GLU A 125 17.64 -3.95 13.65
N SER A 126 16.46 -3.67 14.21
CA SER A 126 15.21 -4.30 13.78
C SER A 126 14.89 -4.00 12.30
N VAL A 127 15.18 -2.79 11.82
CA VAL A 127 15.04 -2.42 10.39
C VAL A 127 15.99 -3.22 9.51
N GLU A 128 17.24 -3.40 9.94
CA GLU A 128 18.23 -4.25 9.25
C GLU A 128 17.83 -5.74 9.28
N ASN A 129 16.97 -6.14 10.23
CA ASN A 129 16.30 -7.46 10.26
C ASN A 129 14.95 -7.51 9.53
N GLY A 130 14.52 -6.43 8.85
CA GLY A 130 13.31 -6.40 8.02
C GLY A 130 12.02 -5.95 8.73
N SER A 131 12.10 -5.33 9.92
CA SER A 131 10.93 -4.82 10.66
C SER A 131 10.11 -3.78 9.87
N ALA A 132 10.73 -3.09 8.91
CA ALA A 132 10.10 -2.08 8.07
C ALA A 132 8.82 -2.59 7.38
N GLY A 133 8.73 -3.89 7.08
CA GLY A 133 7.51 -4.52 6.59
C GLY A 133 6.32 -4.32 7.53
N LYS A 134 6.49 -4.58 8.84
CA LYS A 134 5.45 -4.40 9.86
C LYS A 134 4.95 -2.96 9.93
N ILE A 135 5.86 -1.99 9.80
CA ILE A 135 5.55 -0.56 9.86
C ILE A 135 4.73 -0.16 8.63
N VAL A 136 5.12 -0.62 7.44
CA VAL A 136 4.36 -0.43 6.19
C VAL A 136 2.97 -1.07 6.29
N ASP A 137 2.88 -2.30 6.79
CA ASP A 137 1.61 -3.03 6.91
C ASP A 137 0.66 -2.36 7.93
N CYS A 138 1.19 -1.77 9.00
CA CYS A 138 0.43 -0.93 9.93
C CYS A 138 -0.15 0.33 9.26
N ILE A 139 0.67 1.04 8.46
CA ILE A 139 0.24 2.25 7.72
C ILE A 139 -0.85 1.90 6.70
N LEU A 140 -0.68 0.80 5.94
CA LEU A 140 -1.68 0.35 4.96
C LEU A 140 -2.97 -0.16 5.64
N SER A 141 -2.87 -0.76 6.84
CA SER A 141 -4.04 -1.11 7.66
C SER A 141 -4.80 0.13 8.14
N LEU A 142 -4.08 1.18 8.54
CA LEU A 142 -4.67 2.46 8.93
C LEU A 142 -5.34 3.19 7.74
N LYS A 143 -4.75 3.10 6.54
CA LYS A 143 -5.37 3.51 5.28
C LYS A 143 -6.71 2.79 5.05
N GLY A 144 -6.72 1.46 5.10
CA GLY A 144 -7.94 0.66 4.89
C GLY A 144 -9.03 0.97 5.92
N PHE A 145 -8.66 1.22 7.18
CA PHE A 145 -9.59 1.69 8.21
C PHE A 145 -10.23 3.05 7.85
N HIS A 146 -9.42 4.01 7.39
CA HIS A 146 -9.91 5.32 6.97
C HIS A 146 -10.88 5.24 5.78
N GLU A 147 -10.57 4.43 4.78
CA GLU A 147 -11.42 4.21 3.60
C GLU A 147 -12.76 3.55 3.96
N SER A 148 -12.73 2.53 4.83
CA SER A 148 -13.93 1.89 5.38
C SER A 148 -14.84 2.89 6.11
N LYS A 149 -14.24 3.75 6.96
CA LYS A 149 -14.96 4.79 7.70
C LYS A 149 -15.60 5.84 6.76
N GLN A 150 -14.93 6.22 5.67
CA GLN A 150 -15.50 7.13 4.67
C GLN A 150 -16.69 6.51 3.90
N MET A 151 -16.63 5.22 3.57
CA MET A 151 -17.74 4.55 2.89
C MET A 151 -18.97 4.44 3.80
N GLY A 152 -18.77 4.10 5.09
CA GLY A 152 -19.85 4.02 6.07
C GLY A 152 -20.59 5.35 6.27
N ASN A 153 -19.85 6.47 6.33
CA ASN A 153 -20.44 7.79 6.58
C ASN A 153 -21.20 8.38 5.37
N GLN A 154 -20.84 8.00 4.13
CA GLN A 154 -21.52 8.49 2.93
C GLN A 154 -22.87 7.82 2.68
N SER A 155 -23.16 6.69 3.34
CA SER A 155 -24.46 6.00 3.28
C SER A 155 -25.57 6.67 4.13
N GLY A 156 -25.29 7.82 4.75
CA GLY A 156 -26.22 8.54 5.64
C GLY A 156 -27.36 9.33 4.95
N SER A 157 -27.51 9.27 3.62
CA SER A 157 -28.40 10.18 2.87
C SER A 157 -29.62 9.48 2.22
N LYS A 158 -30.70 9.40 3.01
CA LYS A 158 -32.11 9.42 2.56
C LYS A 158 -32.51 8.44 1.45
N HIS A 159 -32.73 7.17 1.78
CA HIS A 159 -33.75 6.39 1.08
C HIS A 159 -35.12 6.61 1.70
N VAL A 160 -36.06 7.09 0.89
CA VAL A 160 -37.46 7.33 1.26
C VAL A 160 -38.12 5.99 1.57
N LYS A 161 -38.96 5.95 2.61
CA LYS A 161 -39.74 4.77 2.99
C LYS A 161 -40.60 4.30 1.80
N SER A 162 -40.32 3.13 1.24
CA SER A 162 -41.22 2.43 0.32
C SER A 162 -41.75 1.17 1.00
N PRO A 163 -43.02 1.15 1.44
CA PRO A 163 -43.64 -0.04 2.01
C PRO A 163 -44.32 -0.85 0.91
N LEU A 164 -43.61 -1.81 0.30
CA LEU A 164 -44.24 -2.87 -0.50
C LEU A 164 -44.53 -4.08 0.37
N VAL A 165 -45.72 -4.07 0.96
CA VAL A 165 -46.31 -5.21 1.67
C VAL A 165 -46.61 -6.31 0.65
N LEU A 166 -45.86 -7.43 0.70
CA LEU A 166 -46.19 -8.62 -0.07
C LEU A 166 -47.23 -9.46 0.68
N GLN A 167 -48.52 -9.12 0.53
CA GLN A 167 -49.61 -9.93 1.08
C GLN A 167 -49.79 -11.21 0.26
N SER A 168 -49.39 -12.33 0.85
CA SER A 168 -49.63 -13.66 0.30
C SER A 168 -51.11 -14.04 0.40
N ILE A 169 -51.83 -14.07 -0.73
CA ILE A 169 -53.18 -14.62 -0.81
C ILE A 169 -53.10 -16.08 -1.30
N SER A 170 -53.63 -16.99 -0.48
CA SER A 170 -53.67 -18.43 -0.74
C SER A 170 -54.93 -18.87 -1.51
N ARG A 171 -54.85 -20.04 -2.20
CA ARG A 171 -55.96 -20.93 -2.61
C ARG A 171 -56.83 -20.45 -3.80
N LEU A 172 -57.35 -21.28 -4.72
CA LEU A 172 -57.49 -22.75 -4.87
C LEU A 172 -57.56 -23.14 -6.38
N GLN A 173 -57.21 -24.40 -6.74
CA GLN A 173 -57.81 -25.27 -7.81
C GLN A 173 -57.86 -24.76 -9.29
N GLN A 174 -57.83 -25.57 -10.37
CA GLN A 174 -57.82 -27.03 -10.59
C GLN A 174 -57.38 -27.39 -12.04
N ARG A 175 -57.04 -28.66 -12.28
CA ARG A 175 -57.10 -29.43 -13.57
C ARG A 175 -55.97 -29.27 -14.63
N ALA A 176 -55.75 -30.39 -15.34
CA ALA A 176 -54.74 -30.61 -16.39
C ALA A 176 -55.16 -29.98 -17.75
N THR A 177 -54.33 -29.91 -18.81
CA THR A 177 -53.99 -31.03 -19.73
C THR A 177 -52.99 -30.54 -20.83
N THR A 178 -52.00 -31.37 -21.21
CA THR A 178 -51.23 -31.43 -22.48
C THR A 178 -50.50 -30.21 -23.12
N ALA A 179 -49.31 -30.54 -23.68
CA ALA A 179 -48.63 -30.01 -24.88
C ALA A 179 -47.39 -29.10 -24.71
N LEU A 180 -46.36 -29.49 -25.49
CA LEU A 180 -45.02 -28.89 -25.73
C LEU A 180 -45.07 -27.78 -26.81
N PRO A 181 -43.94 -27.14 -27.20
CA PRO A 181 -42.74 -26.72 -26.45
C PRO A 181 -42.42 -25.22 -26.69
N SER A 182 -41.34 -24.68 -26.10
CA SER A 182 -40.71 -23.45 -26.58
C SER A 182 -39.19 -23.45 -26.33
N ASP A 183 -38.43 -23.80 -27.38
CA ASP A 183 -36.97 -23.75 -27.39
C ASP A 183 -36.45 -22.34 -27.71
N ALA A 184 -35.62 -21.77 -26.83
CA ALA A 184 -34.80 -20.58 -27.14
C ALA A 184 -33.58 -20.40 -26.23
N CYS A 185 -32.94 -21.47 -25.75
CA CYS A 185 -31.63 -21.34 -25.09
C CYS A 185 -30.53 -21.04 -26.12
N ARG A 186 -30.19 -19.76 -26.30
CA ARG A 186 -29.05 -19.33 -27.12
C ARG A 186 -27.72 -19.72 -26.45
N ARG A 187 -27.23 -20.94 -26.75
CA ARG A 187 -25.80 -21.27 -26.61
C ARG A 187 -24.99 -20.36 -27.55
N LEU A 188 -23.90 -19.80 -27.04
CA LEU A 188 -22.81 -19.25 -27.84
C LEU A 188 -21.62 -20.20 -27.72
N ASP A 189 -21.40 -21.02 -28.75
CA ASP A 189 -20.18 -21.81 -28.90
C ASP A 189 -19.09 -20.94 -29.54
N LEU A 190 -17.90 -20.90 -28.94
CA LEU A 190 -16.70 -20.22 -29.46
C LEU A 190 -15.68 -21.29 -29.85
N SER A 191 -15.36 -21.42 -31.13
CA SER A 191 -14.36 -22.39 -31.60
C SER A 191 -13.61 -21.96 -32.88
N ALA A 192 -12.28 -21.83 -32.72
CA ALA A 192 -11.23 -21.91 -33.76
C ALA A 192 -11.27 -20.87 -34.92
N THR A 193 -10.22 -20.65 -35.74
CA THR A 193 -8.94 -21.34 -36.01
C THR A 193 -7.76 -20.38 -36.29
N SER A 194 -6.54 -20.86 -35.97
CA SER A 194 -5.26 -20.84 -36.70
C SER A 194 -4.78 -19.71 -37.64
N GLU A 195 -3.52 -19.31 -37.38
CA GLU A 195 -2.36 -19.19 -38.31
C GLU A 195 -2.37 -18.29 -39.56
N LYS A 196 -1.46 -17.28 -39.57
CA LYS A 196 -0.47 -17.10 -40.67
C LYS A 196 0.73 -16.18 -40.30
N LYS A 197 1.93 -16.51 -40.82
CA LYS A 197 3.22 -15.74 -40.81
C LYS A 197 4.10 -16.33 -41.96
N PRO A 198 5.28 -15.79 -42.35
CA PRO A 198 5.81 -14.41 -42.40
C PRO A 198 5.54 -13.84 -43.83
N PRO A 199 6.43 -13.14 -44.62
CA PRO A 199 7.83 -12.67 -44.44
C PRO A 199 7.93 -11.48 -43.42
N ALA A 200 8.93 -10.58 -43.32
CA ALA A 200 10.07 -10.19 -44.17
C ALA A 200 11.24 -9.54 -43.36
N GLU A 201 12.14 -8.84 -44.08
CA GLU A 201 13.40 -8.22 -43.65
C GLU A 201 13.30 -6.67 -43.53
N ASN A 202 14.02 -6.06 -42.58
CA ASN A 202 15.05 -5.06 -42.93
C ASN A 202 16.08 -4.80 -41.80
N ASN A 203 17.28 -4.43 -42.25
CA ASN A 203 18.54 -4.08 -41.58
C ASN A 203 18.55 -3.68 -40.08
N SER A 204 19.49 -4.31 -39.38
CA SER A 204 20.17 -3.75 -38.21
C SER A 204 21.23 -2.72 -38.64
N GLN A 205 21.14 -1.48 -38.16
CA GLN A 205 22.19 -0.47 -38.38
C GLN A 205 23.02 -0.22 -37.12
N LYS A 206 24.32 -0.49 -37.28
CA LYS A 206 25.41 -0.39 -36.30
C LYS A 206 25.80 1.05 -35.99
N ARG A 207 26.02 1.35 -34.69
CA ARG A 207 26.96 2.35 -34.09
C ARG A 207 26.86 2.18 -32.55
N GLU A 208 27.91 1.88 -31.78
CA GLU A 208 29.12 2.69 -31.49
C GLU A 208 28.74 4.11 -31.02
N GLY A 209 29.06 4.59 -29.81
CA GLY A 209 29.78 4.02 -28.67
C GLY A 209 30.16 5.14 -27.67
N SER A 210 30.84 4.79 -26.58
CA SER A 210 31.67 5.70 -25.75
C SER A 210 31.00 6.79 -24.89
N ILE A 211 30.99 6.48 -23.60
CA ILE A 211 31.04 7.39 -22.45
C ILE A 211 32.00 8.59 -22.69
N SER A 212 31.58 9.81 -22.33
CA SER A 212 32.45 10.82 -21.70
C SER A 212 31.64 11.93 -21.01
N GLN A 213 31.71 11.99 -19.69
CA GLN A 213 31.58 13.25 -18.95
C GLN A 213 32.99 13.74 -18.62
N PRO A 214 33.21 15.06 -18.60
CA PRO A 214 34.14 15.66 -17.66
C PRO A 214 33.38 16.53 -16.66
N TYR A 215 33.47 16.17 -15.37
CA TYR A 215 33.30 17.13 -14.29
C TYR A 215 34.34 18.23 -14.45
N SER A 216 33.92 19.49 -14.45
CA SER A 216 34.83 20.63 -14.25
C SER A 216 34.55 21.23 -12.88
N TYR A 217 35.42 20.89 -11.93
CA TYR A 217 35.60 21.68 -10.71
C TYR A 217 36.25 23.01 -11.11
N LEU A 218 35.63 24.13 -10.76
CA LEU A 218 36.30 25.43 -10.69
C LEU A 218 35.76 26.22 -9.50
N TYR A 219 36.47 26.11 -8.39
CA TYR A 219 36.52 27.15 -7.36
C TYR A 219 36.92 28.48 -8.03
N LEU A 220 36.20 29.56 -7.75
CA LEU A 220 36.81 30.90 -7.81
C LEU A 220 36.04 31.90 -6.92
N ILE A 221 36.68 32.17 -5.78
CA ILE A 221 36.72 33.43 -4.99
C ILE A 221 35.37 34.12 -4.72
#